data_AF-A0A1Y1Z813-F1
#
_entry.id   AF-A0A1Y1Z813-F1
#
_cell.length_a   1.000
_cell.length_b   1.000
_cell.length_c   1.000
_cell.angle_alpha   90.00
_cell.angle_beta   90.00
_cell.angle_gamma   90.00
#
_symmetry.space_group_name_H-M   'P 1'
#
loop_
_entity.id
_entity.type
_entity.pdbx_description
1 polymer ?
#
loop_
_entity_poly.entity_id
_entity_poly.type
_entity_poly.pdbx_seq_one_letter_code
_entity_poly.pdbx_strand_id
1 'polypeptide(L)'
;MTVGGAIDPLSSTVRSELKQLWGQTLGLDPEFAETEDLKCNKHETAGVLYNFDIKPRGTSIEPKLYVPVKHLANNDYDAALGLKGFLAARGRDRYFANYMRALERSCTHRSLKDGRGIQTYIGTGIQKDGSLSLCSYLNQEVYHPNRRRT
;
A
#
# COMPACT_ATOMS: atom_id res chain seq x y z
N MET A 1 5.14 7.91 10.88
CA MET A 1 6.04 6.80 11.27
C MET A 1 6.91 7.10 12.50
N THR A 2 7.27 8.35 12.82
CA THR A 2 8.09 8.67 14.00
C THR A 2 7.30 9.06 15.26
N VAL A 3 5.96 9.02 15.21
CA VAL A 3 5.06 9.43 16.32
C VAL A 3 5.44 10.81 16.89
N GLY A 4 5.55 11.81 16.01
CA GLY A 4 5.93 13.17 16.42
C GLY A 4 7.34 13.28 16.99
N GLY A 5 8.23 12.31 16.72
CA GLY A 5 9.59 12.25 17.26
C GLY A 5 9.74 11.37 18.50
N ALA A 6 8.67 10.72 18.97
CA ALA A 6 8.75 9.78 20.09
C ALA A 6 9.43 8.44 19.75
N ILE A 7 9.59 8.14 18.45
CA ILE A 7 10.37 7.01 17.94
C ILE A 7 11.53 7.57 17.13
N ASP A 8 12.67 6.86 17.16
CA ASP A 8 13.86 7.20 16.39
C ASP A 8 13.52 7.58 14.94
N PRO A 9 14.19 8.61 14.40
CA PRO A 9 13.94 9.05 13.05
C PRO A 9 14.27 7.95 12.05
N LEU A 10 13.51 7.90 10.97
CA LEU A 10 13.82 7.03 9.85
C LEU A 10 15.13 7.48 9.21
N SER A 11 15.94 6.51 8.79
CA SER A 11 17.07 6.82 7.91
C SER A 11 16.55 7.51 6.63
N SER A 12 17.39 8.36 6.04
CA SER A 12 17.05 9.07 4.79
C SER A 12 16.64 8.11 3.68
N THR A 13 17.32 6.96 3.60
CA THR A 13 17.00 5.87 2.69
C THR A 13 15.59 5.35 2.92
N VAL A 14 15.25 4.90 4.13
CA VAL A 14 13.93 4.33 4.46
C VAL A 14 12.81 5.34 4.24
N ARG A 15 13.04 6.61 4.60
CA ARG A 15 12.10 7.69 4.30
C ARG A 15 11.87 7.85 2.79
N SER A 16 12.94 7.79 1.99
CA SER A 16 12.84 7.81 0.53
C SER A 16 12.07 6.60 -0.01
N GLU A 17 12.32 5.40 0.52
CA GLU A 17 11.60 4.18 0.12
C GLU A 17 10.11 4.28 0.41
N LEU A 18 9.72 4.76 1.60
CA LEU A 18 8.32 4.96 1.96
C LEU A 18 7.62 5.94 1.01
N LYS A 19 8.29 7.03 0.61
CA LYS A 19 7.77 7.98 -0.37
C LYS A 19 7.59 7.34 -1.74
N GLN A 20 8.58 6.57 -2.19
CA GLN A 20 8.49 5.86 -3.47
C GLN A 20 7.34 4.86 -3.46
N LEU A 21 7.20 4.06 -2.39
CA LEU A 21 6.10 3.12 -2.24
C LEU A 21 4.75 3.86 -2.30
N TRP A 22 4.62 4.95 -1.54
CA TRP A 22 3.43 5.79 -1.50
C TRP A 22 3.07 6.34 -2.88
N GLY A 23 3.99 7.08 -3.51
CA GLY A 23 3.76 7.71 -4.81
C GLY A 23 3.47 6.70 -5.90
N GLN A 24 4.27 5.63 -6.00
CA GLN A 24 4.13 4.64 -7.07
C GLN A 24 2.83 3.83 -6.94
N THR A 25 2.46 3.37 -5.74
CA THR A 25 1.24 2.55 -5.58
C THR A 25 -0.04 3.36 -5.68
N LEU A 26 0.02 4.68 -5.43
CA LEU A 26 -1.10 5.60 -5.65
C LEU A 26 -1.13 6.19 -7.06
N GLY A 27 -0.05 6.03 -7.85
CA GLY A 27 0.06 6.60 -9.20
C GLY A 27 0.19 8.13 -9.20
N LEU A 28 0.88 8.68 -8.20
CA LEU A 28 1.16 10.11 -8.10
C LEU A 28 2.26 10.53 -9.08
N ASP A 29 2.27 11.81 -9.42
CA ASP A 29 3.36 12.42 -10.17
C ASP A 29 4.69 12.26 -9.38
N PRO A 30 5.82 11.92 -10.03
CA PRO A 30 7.12 11.89 -9.36
C PRO A 30 7.50 13.19 -8.64
N GLU A 31 7.01 14.33 -9.12
CA GLU A 31 7.23 15.66 -8.54
C GLU A 31 6.12 16.08 -7.55
N PHE A 32 5.20 15.18 -7.20
CA PHE A 32 4.14 15.45 -6.22
C PHE A 32 4.74 15.83 -4.87
N ALA A 33 4.43 17.05 -4.40
CA ALA A 33 5.03 17.59 -3.19
C ALA A 33 4.47 16.90 -1.93
N GLU A 34 5.31 16.67 -0.92
CA GLU A 34 4.87 16.07 0.36
C GLU A 34 3.86 16.93 1.13
N THR A 35 3.83 18.23 0.85
CA THR A 35 2.91 19.20 1.45
C THR A 35 1.61 19.33 0.66
N GLU A 36 1.53 18.71 -0.52
CA GLU A 36 0.33 18.74 -1.35
C GLU A 36 -0.68 17.70 -0.86
N ASP A 37 -1.94 18.12 -0.78
CA ASP A 37 -3.02 17.23 -0.36
C ASP A 37 -3.39 16.26 -1.48
N LEU A 38 -3.63 14.99 -1.11
CA LEU A 38 -4.27 14.06 -2.03
C LEU A 38 -5.69 14.51 -2.34
N LYS A 39 -6.19 14.12 -3.53
CA LYS A 39 -7.58 14.38 -3.93
C LYS A 39 -8.54 13.92 -2.83
N CYS A 40 -9.36 14.86 -2.35
CA CYS A 40 -10.34 14.58 -1.31
C CYS A 40 -11.28 13.44 -1.72
N ASN A 41 -11.38 12.43 -0.86
CA ASN A 41 -12.28 11.30 -1.01
C ASN A 41 -13.15 11.19 0.26
N LYS A 42 -14.46 11.38 0.09
CA LYS A 42 -15.44 11.43 1.20
C LYS A 42 -15.84 10.05 1.72
N HIS A 43 -15.31 8.97 1.14
CA HIS A 43 -15.59 7.62 1.62
C HIS A 43 -14.98 7.44 3.02
N GLU A 44 -15.77 6.91 3.97
CA GLU A 44 -15.41 6.84 5.39
C GLU A 44 -14.07 6.10 5.65
N THR A 45 -13.76 5.12 4.81
CA THR A 45 -12.51 4.34 4.88
C THR A 45 -11.38 4.83 3.95
N ALA A 46 -11.51 6.00 3.33
CA ALA A 46 -10.47 6.54 2.43
C ALA A 46 -9.26 7.13 3.16
N GLY A 47 -9.33 7.26 4.49
CA GLY A 47 -8.23 7.75 5.32
C GLY A 47 -7.00 6.84 5.32
N VAL A 48 -5.88 7.41 5.71
CA VAL A 48 -4.62 6.68 5.93
C VAL A 48 -4.68 5.97 7.28
N LEU A 49 -4.37 4.67 7.29
CA LEU A 49 -4.35 3.89 8.52
C LEU A 49 -2.92 3.69 9.01
N TYR A 50 -2.73 3.92 10.31
CA TYR A 50 -1.53 3.56 11.05
C TYR A 50 -1.89 2.53 12.12
N ASN A 51 -1.07 1.49 12.26
CA ASN A 51 -1.12 0.58 13.40
C ASN A 51 0.19 0.70 14.19
N PHE A 52 0.11 0.50 15.50
CA PHE A 52 1.26 0.53 16.40
C PHE A 52 1.28 -0.75 17.21
N ASP A 53 2.27 -1.60 16.98
CA ASP A 53 2.44 -2.80 17.78
C ASP A 53 3.16 -2.40 19.10
N ILE A 54 2.49 -2.64 20.23
CA ILE A 54 2.99 -2.34 21.58
C ILE A 54 3.18 -3.67 22.31
N LYS A 55 4.42 -3.96 22.73
CA LYS A 55 4.76 -5.22 23.39
C LYS A 55 4.79 -5.04 24.92
N PRO A 56 4.23 -5.97 25.72
CA PRO A 56 4.19 -5.85 27.18
C PRO A 56 5.57 -5.72 27.86
N ARG A 57 6.64 -6.21 27.22
CA ARG A 57 8.01 -6.20 27.74
C ARG A 57 9.00 -5.72 26.67
N GLY A 58 8.80 -4.51 26.17
CA GLY A 58 9.70 -3.84 25.25
C GLY A 58 9.48 -2.33 25.27
N THR A 59 10.51 -1.56 24.99
CA THR A 59 10.45 -0.09 24.93
C THR A 59 10.11 0.44 23.53
N SER A 60 10.05 -0.44 22.53
CA SER A 60 9.87 -0.04 21.13
C SER A 60 8.40 -0.14 20.71
N ILE A 61 7.83 1.00 20.32
CA ILE A 61 6.60 1.07 19.54
C ILE A 61 6.97 0.75 18.09
N GLU A 62 6.27 -0.19 17.45
CA GLU A 62 6.56 -0.57 16.05
C GLU A 62 5.43 -0.07 15.13
N PRO A 63 5.64 1.04 14.41
CA PRO A 63 4.63 1.63 13.53
C PRO A 63 4.51 0.86 12.21
N LYS A 64 3.28 0.70 11.74
CA LYS A 64 2.92 0.17 10.43
C LYS A 64 2.03 1.18 9.70
N LEU A 65 2.35 1.46 8.46
CA LEU A 65 1.56 2.29 7.55
C LEU A 65 0.76 1.39 6.60
N TYR A 66 -0.48 1.77 6.32
CA TYR A 66 -1.32 1.11 5.33
C TYR A 66 -1.68 2.13 4.25
N VAL A 67 -1.12 1.97 3.07
CA VAL A 67 -1.39 2.83 1.91
C VAL A 67 -2.78 2.50 1.34
N PRO A 68 -3.74 3.44 1.30
CA PRO A 68 -5.16 3.18 0.99
C PRO A 68 -5.44 3.08 -0.53
N VAL A 69 -4.80 2.12 -1.19
CA VAL A 69 -4.89 1.93 -2.65
C VAL A 69 -6.33 1.72 -3.14
N LYS A 70 -7.22 1.08 -2.36
CA LYS A 70 -8.64 0.94 -2.73
C LYS A 70 -9.34 2.26 -2.99
N HIS A 71 -8.92 3.34 -2.32
CA HIS A 71 -9.62 4.61 -2.38
C HIS A 71 -8.85 5.65 -3.18
N LEU A 72 -7.52 5.58 -3.23
CA LEU A 72 -6.68 6.64 -3.74
C LEU A 72 -5.85 6.25 -4.97
N ALA A 73 -5.73 4.96 -5.31
CA ALA A 73 -5.11 4.57 -6.58
C ALA A 73 -6.08 4.79 -7.76
N ASN A 74 -5.52 4.91 -8.96
CA ASN A 74 -6.30 5.05 -10.19
C ASN A 74 -7.20 3.83 -10.44
N ASN A 75 -6.61 2.63 -10.38
CA ASN A 75 -7.27 1.33 -10.48
C ASN A 75 -6.34 0.25 -9.87
N ASP A 76 -6.85 -0.99 -9.72
CA ASP A 76 -6.08 -2.09 -9.13
C ASP A 76 -4.86 -2.48 -9.99
N TYR A 77 -4.93 -2.33 -11.32
CA TYR A 77 -3.82 -2.65 -12.23
C TYR A 77 -2.64 -1.70 -12.02
N ASP A 78 -2.88 -0.40 -11.99
CA ASP A 78 -1.86 0.63 -11.83
C ASP A 78 -1.22 0.55 -10.43
N ALA A 79 -2.02 0.28 -9.39
CA ALA A 79 -1.49 0.04 -8.04
C ALA A 79 -0.51 -1.15 -8.01
N ALA A 80 -0.86 -2.25 -8.71
CA ALA A 80 0.01 -3.41 -8.82
C ALA A 80 1.29 -3.10 -9.61
N LEU A 81 1.21 -2.36 -10.71
CA LEU A 81 2.40 -1.94 -11.47
C LEU A 81 3.29 -0.97 -10.68
N GLY A 82 2.70 -0.07 -9.91
CA GLY A 82 3.44 0.78 -8.97
C GLY A 82 4.23 -0.05 -7.96
N LEU A 83 3.60 -1.07 -7.37
CA LEU A 83 4.26 -2.01 -6.48
C LEU A 83 5.38 -2.79 -7.20
N LYS A 84 5.17 -3.20 -8.46
CA LYS A 84 6.22 -3.83 -9.28
C LYS A 84 7.42 -2.90 -9.41
N GLY A 85 7.21 -1.65 -9.80
CA GLY A 85 8.27 -0.66 -9.98
C GLY A 85 9.09 -0.48 -8.70
N PHE A 86 8.39 -0.37 -7.57
CA PHE A 86 9.02 -0.30 -6.25
C PHE A 86 9.91 -1.50 -5.95
N LEU A 87 9.40 -2.72 -6.20
CA LEU A 87 10.12 -3.98 -5.94
C LEU A 87 11.29 -4.18 -6.91
N ALA A 88 11.11 -3.88 -8.20
CA ALA A 88 12.11 -4.09 -9.25
C ALA A 88 13.34 -3.21 -9.04
N ALA A 89 13.14 -1.95 -8.64
CA ALA A 89 14.22 -1.03 -8.25
C ALA A 89 15.11 -1.58 -7.11
N ARG A 90 14.64 -2.62 -6.41
CA ARG A 90 15.32 -3.27 -5.27
C ARG A 90 15.68 -4.72 -5.55
N GLY A 91 15.49 -5.22 -6.78
CA GLY A 91 15.70 -6.63 -7.12
C GLY A 91 14.77 -7.61 -6.39
N ARG A 92 13.60 -7.14 -5.94
CA ARG A 92 12.63 -7.91 -5.12
C ARG A 92 11.36 -8.32 -5.88
N ASP A 93 11.32 -8.16 -7.20
CA ASP A 93 10.14 -8.40 -8.04
C ASP A 93 10.04 -9.83 -8.59
N ARG A 94 10.94 -10.75 -8.19
CA ARG A 94 10.97 -12.14 -8.68
C ARG A 94 9.64 -12.90 -8.59
N TYR A 95 8.78 -12.53 -7.64
CA TYR A 95 7.45 -13.15 -7.45
C TYR A 95 6.29 -12.31 -7.98
N PHE A 96 6.56 -11.15 -8.60
CA PHE A 96 5.53 -10.23 -9.04
C PHE A 96 4.58 -10.86 -10.06
N ALA A 97 5.08 -11.71 -10.97
CA ALA A 97 4.22 -12.42 -11.92
C ALA A 97 3.18 -13.32 -11.22
N ASN A 98 3.54 -13.95 -10.10
CA ASN A 98 2.61 -14.75 -9.30
C ASN A 98 1.62 -13.87 -8.54
N TYR A 99 2.08 -12.74 -8.01
CA TYR A 99 1.23 -11.74 -7.37
C TYR A 99 0.17 -11.21 -8.33
N MET A 100 0.57 -10.80 -9.54
CA MET A 100 -0.36 -10.31 -10.56
C MET A 100 -1.40 -11.36 -10.95
N ARG A 101 -0.95 -12.61 -11.16
CA ARG A 101 -1.85 -13.74 -11.44
C ARG A 101 -2.86 -13.98 -10.32
N ALA A 102 -2.46 -13.80 -9.06
CA ALA A 102 -3.36 -13.95 -7.91
C ALA A 102 -4.43 -12.84 -7.89
N LEU A 103 -4.05 -11.59 -8.22
CA LEU A 103 -5.01 -10.48 -8.37
C LEU A 103 -6.01 -10.74 -9.51
N GLU A 104 -5.52 -11.14 -10.68
CA GLU A 104 -6.36 -11.43 -11.85
C GLU A 104 -7.33 -12.58 -11.57
N ARG A 105 -6.88 -13.65 -10.90
CA ARG A 105 -7.75 -14.76 -10.50
C ARG A 105 -8.74 -14.41 -9.40
N SER A 106 -8.41 -13.43 -8.56
CA SER A 106 -9.31 -12.92 -7.53
C SER A 106 -10.40 -12.03 -8.15
N CYS A 107 -10.04 -11.22 -9.15
CA CYS A 107 -10.97 -10.29 -9.82
C CYS A 107 -11.65 -10.96 -11.02
N THR A 108 -12.70 -11.74 -10.77
CA THR A 108 -13.40 -12.47 -11.85
C THR A 108 -14.57 -11.69 -12.48
N HIS A 109 -14.95 -10.55 -11.89
CA HIS A 109 -16.15 -9.79 -12.26
C HIS A 109 -15.89 -8.53 -13.08
N ARG A 110 -14.63 -8.17 -13.32
CA ARG A 110 -14.20 -7.01 -14.13
C ARG A 110 -12.71 -7.10 -14.47
N SER A 111 -12.22 -6.24 -15.35
CA SER A 111 -10.77 -6.03 -15.49
C SER A 111 -10.22 -5.29 -14.27
N LEU A 112 -8.95 -5.52 -13.94
CA LEU A 112 -8.21 -4.74 -12.94
C LEU A 112 -8.01 -3.27 -13.36
N LYS A 113 -8.15 -2.95 -14.66
CA LYS A 113 -8.09 -1.59 -15.19
C LYS A 113 -9.40 -0.81 -15.03
N ASP A 114 -10.52 -1.52 -14.89
CA ASP A 114 -11.86 -0.91 -14.92
C ASP A 114 -12.32 -0.42 -13.55
N GLY A 115 -11.53 -0.62 -12.50
CA GLY A 115 -11.93 -0.26 -11.15
C GLY A 115 -10.85 -0.48 -10.10
N ARG A 116 -11.24 -0.18 -8.88
CA ARG A 116 -10.45 -0.30 -7.66
C ARG A 116 -11.23 -1.10 -6.63
N GLY A 117 -10.53 -1.76 -5.71
CA GLY A 117 -11.17 -2.41 -4.56
C GLY A 117 -10.77 -3.85 -4.32
N ILE A 118 -10.05 -4.47 -5.27
CA ILE A 118 -9.42 -5.78 -5.06
C ILE A 118 -8.25 -5.65 -4.10
N GLN A 119 -7.46 -4.60 -4.25
CA GLN A 119 -6.40 -4.26 -3.29
C GLN A 119 -6.96 -3.24 -2.31
N THR A 120 -7.04 -3.59 -1.03
CA THR A 120 -7.49 -2.68 0.02
C THR A 120 -6.36 -1.76 0.47
N TYR A 121 -5.25 -2.38 0.89
CA TYR A 121 -4.07 -1.68 1.37
C TYR A 121 -2.78 -2.32 0.86
N ILE A 122 -1.74 -1.50 0.73
CA ILE A 122 -0.36 -1.96 0.82
C ILE A 122 0.15 -1.59 2.21
N GLY A 123 0.27 -2.59 3.07
CA GLY A 123 0.85 -2.46 4.40
C GLY A 123 2.36 -2.46 4.35
N THR A 124 2.98 -1.57 5.11
CA THR A 124 4.43 -1.50 5.29
C THR A 124 4.81 -1.23 6.74
N GLY A 125 5.91 -1.81 7.17
CA GLY A 125 6.51 -1.64 8.49
C GLY A 125 8.03 -1.61 8.38
N ILE A 126 8.70 -1.26 9.47
CA ILE A 126 10.17 -1.20 9.53
C ILE A 126 10.65 -2.42 10.28
N GLN A 127 11.52 -3.20 9.65
CA GLN A 127 12.14 -4.38 10.23
C GLN A 127 13.31 -4.00 11.13
N LYS A 128 13.79 -4.96 11.93
CA LYS A 128 14.92 -4.74 12.86
C LYS A 128 16.21 -4.32 12.16
N ASP A 129 16.40 -4.73 10.91
CA ASP A 129 17.54 -4.35 10.07
C ASP A 129 17.34 -2.99 9.37
N GLY A 130 16.25 -2.28 9.69
CA GLY A 130 15.88 -1.00 9.10
C GLY A 130 15.16 -1.10 7.75
N SER A 131 15.05 -2.29 7.14
CA SER A 131 14.40 -2.44 5.84
C SER A 131 12.87 -2.42 5.92
N LEU A 132 12.20 -2.12 4.81
CA LEU A 132 10.75 -2.20 4.73
C LEU A 132 10.24 -3.65 4.58
N SER A 133 9.32 -4.03 5.45
CA SER A 133 8.45 -5.21 5.28
C SER A 133 7.19 -4.79 4.51
N LEU A 134 6.73 -5.61 3.56
CA LEU A 134 5.55 -5.34 2.75
C LEU A 134 4.49 -6.44 2.90
N CYS A 135 3.21 -6.04 2.87
CA CYS A 135 2.06 -6.94 2.84
C CYS A 135 0.93 -6.32 2.00
N SER A 136 0.31 -7.09 1.12
CA SER A 136 -0.89 -6.64 0.38
C SER A 136 -2.15 -7.22 1.00
N TYR A 137 -3.13 -6.37 1.27
CA TYR A 137 -4.45 -6.75 1.78
C TYR A 137 -5.42 -6.86 0.62
N LEU A 138 -5.82 -8.08 0.27
CA LEU A 138 -6.73 -8.33 -0.84
C LEU A 138 -8.17 -8.46 -0.35
N ASN A 139 -9.09 -7.91 -1.11
CA ASN A 139 -10.53 -8.01 -0.92
C ASN A 139 -11.13 -8.61 -2.19
N GLN A 140 -11.93 -9.66 -2.03
CA GLN A 140 -12.54 -10.34 -3.18
C GLN A 140 -13.73 -9.55 -3.73
N GLU A 141 -14.19 -8.48 -3.08
CA GLU A 141 -15.38 -7.71 -3.45
C GLU A 141 -16.62 -8.61 -3.61
N VAL A 142 -16.85 -9.55 -2.68
CA VAL A 142 -17.91 -10.58 -2.77
C VAL A 142 -19.33 -10.02 -2.97
N TYR A 143 -19.56 -8.76 -2.56
CA TYR A 143 -20.83 -8.05 -2.72
C TYR A 143 -20.88 -7.09 -3.92
N HIS A 144 -19.86 -7.10 -4.79
CA HIS A 144 -19.83 -6.22 -5.96
C HIS A 144 -21.00 -6.55 -6.92
N PRO A 145 -21.71 -5.56 -7.48
CA PRO A 145 -22.87 -5.80 -8.36
C PRO A 145 -22.58 -6.72 -9.55
N ASN A 146 -21.38 -6.63 -10.13
CA ASN A 146 -20.96 -7.49 -11.24
C ASN A 146 -20.58 -8.93 -10.82
N ARG A 147 -20.49 -9.24 -9.52
CA ARG A 147 -20.40 -10.63 -9.06
C ARG A 147 -21.81 -11.21 -9.04
N ARG A 148 -22.02 -12.24 -9.87
CA ARG A 148 -23.24 -13.03 -9.82
C ARG A 148 -23.40 -13.58 -8.40
N ARG A 149 -24.58 -13.39 -7.80
CA ARG A 149 -24.97 -14.12 -6.59
C ARG A 149 -24.97 -15.61 -6.96
N THR A 150 -23.98 -16.34 -6.49
CA THR A 150 -23.99 -17.81 -6.48
C THR A 150 -24.97 -18.30 -5.43
#